data_AF-A0AAY4AA80-F1
#
_entry.id   AF-A0AAY4AA80-F1
#
_cell.length_a   1.000
_cell.length_b   1.000
_cell.length_c   1.000
_cell.angle_alpha   90.00
_cell.angle_beta   90.00
_cell.angle_gamma   90.00
#
_symmetry.space_group_name_H-M   'P 1'
#
loop_
_entity.id
_entity.type
_entity.pdbx_description
1 polymer ?
#
loop_
_entity_poly.entity_id
_entity_poly.type
_entity_poly.pdbx_seq_one_letter_code
_entity_poly.pdbx_strand_id
1 'polypeptide(L)'
;MNCVCFSHSYFQAFRGTVKPYGAFNANDDANALQKAMKGLGTDEDTIMKLLTARSNVQRQQIKAAYKTLFGKDLVDHLKSELGGKFESLIVGLMTAPIAYDAELLRHAIKGAGTDEKVLIEILASRTPDQVKEIIATYKNMYDHDLEHDVTGDTGGHFRRMLVILLQASRQQGVQEGTIESDAKALFAAGEQKFGTDEEQFITILGNRSAAHLQRVFAAYMKLSGFEIEESIQRETSGSLEKILLAVVKCARSVPAYFAECLYHSMKGAGTDDETLIRIMVTRSEVDMLDIRKEFRRMFATSLHAMIKGDTAGDYRKSLVVFYEEHLCNPAMSFYAFRGTVKPYGAFNANDDANALQKAMKGLGTDEDTIMKLLTARSNVQRQQIKAAYKTLFGKDLVDHLKSELGGKFESLIVGLMTAPIAYDAELLRHAIKGAGTDEKVLIEILASRTPDQVKEIIATYKNMYDHDLEHDVTGDTGGHFRRMLVILLQVRPHLIIKCARSVPAYFAECLYHSMKGAGTDDETLIRIMVTRSEVDMLDIRKEFRRMFATSLHAMIKGDTSGDYRKCLLLLCGGED
;
A
#
# COMPACT_ATOMS: atom_id res chain seq x y z
N MET A 1 9.54 -22.41 40.18
CA MET A 1 10.68 -21.91 39.38
C MET A 1 11.02 -22.97 38.36
N ASN A 2 10.71 -22.74 37.08
CA ASN A 2 11.32 -23.44 35.95
C ASN A 2 11.17 -22.50 34.75
N CYS A 3 12.25 -21.79 34.45
CA CYS A 3 12.39 -20.87 33.35
C CYS A 3 12.81 -21.69 32.13
N VAL A 4 11.95 -21.78 31.11
CA VAL A 4 12.32 -22.39 29.83
C VAL A 4 12.98 -21.29 28.99
N CYS A 5 14.28 -21.43 28.78
CA CYS A 5 15.11 -20.55 27.98
C CYS A 5 14.71 -20.67 26.49
N PHE A 6 14.20 -19.58 25.90
CA PHE A 6 14.16 -19.42 24.45
C PHE A 6 15.57 -19.11 23.95
N SER A 7 16.16 -20.05 23.22
CA SER A 7 17.42 -19.88 22.50
C SER A 7 17.27 -18.81 21.41
N HIS A 8 18.29 -17.96 21.29
CA HIS A 8 18.36 -16.82 20.38
C HIS A 8 18.17 -17.21 18.90
N SER A 9 17.04 -16.79 18.33
CA SER A 9 16.87 -16.57 16.89
C SER A 9 16.31 -15.17 16.70
N TYR A 10 16.91 -14.38 15.80
CA TYR A 10 16.49 -13.02 15.43
C TYR A 10 14.96 -12.82 15.56
N PHE A 11 14.54 -11.92 16.47
CA PHE A 11 13.14 -11.56 16.65
C PHE A 11 12.57 -10.99 15.34
N GLN A 12 11.97 -11.84 14.51
CA GLN A 12 11.05 -11.39 13.48
C GLN A 12 9.84 -10.81 14.23
N ALA A 13 9.64 -9.50 14.17
CA ALA A 13 8.53 -8.84 14.83
C ALA A 13 7.21 -9.49 14.41
N PHE A 14 6.24 -9.65 15.31
CA PHE A 14 4.90 -10.16 14.98
C PHE A 14 4.23 -9.25 13.93
N ARG A 15 3.82 -9.81 12.78
CA ARG A 15 3.23 -9.07 11.64
C ARG A 15 1.75 -9.39 11.39
N GLY A 16 1.09 -10.07 12.33
CA GLY A 16 -0.36 -10.23 12.34
C GLY A 16 -1.11 -8.93 12.68
N THR A 17 -2.33 -8.80 12.20
CA THR A 17 -3.25 -7.71 12.54
C THR A 17 -4.02 -7.99 13.84
N VAL A 18 -4.30 -9.25 14.16
CA VAL A 18 -4.89 -9.65 15.45
C VAL A 18 -3.76 -9.93 16.44
N LYS A 19 -3.82 -9.34 17.63
CA LYS A 19 -2.82 -9.50 18.70
C LYS A 19 -3.52 -9.99 19.98
N PRO A 20 -2.80 -10.66 20.90
CA PRO A 20 -3.35 -10.97 22.21
C PRO A 20 -3.88 -9.70 22.90
N TYR A 21 -5.12 -9.75 23.36
CA TYR A 21 -5.74 -8.65 24.10
C TYR A 21 -5.17 -8.57 25.52
N GLY A 22 -4.64 -7.40 25.91
CA GLY A 22 -3.90 -7.25 27.18
C GLY A 22 -4.75 -7.39 28.44
N ALA A 23 -5.98 -6.89 28.44
CA ALA A 23 -6.92 -6.95 29.56
C ALA A 23 -7.89 -8.14 29.44
N PHE A 24 -7.37 -9.31 29.04
CA PHE A 24 -8.19 -10.47 28.71
C PHE A 24 -8.71 -11.22 29.95
N ASN A 25 -10.01 -11.55 29.91
CA ASN A 25 -10.65 -12.47 30.84
C ASN A 25 -11.62 -13.37 30.07
N ALA A 26 -11.32 -14.67 30.02
CA ALA A 26 -12.11 -15.65 29.27
C ALA A 26 -13.55 -15.77 29.78
N ASN A 27 -13.78 -15.63 31.09
CA ASN A 27 -15.12 -15.74 31.69
C ASN A 27 -15.98 -14.53 31.33
N ASP A 28 -15.40 -13.32 31.36
CA ASP A 28 -16.11 -12.09 30.99
C ASP A 28 -16.49 -12.10 29.51
N ASP A 29 -15.56 -12.52 28.65
CA ASP A 29 -15.81 -12.67 27.22
C ASP A 29 -16.86 -13.75 26.93
N ALA A 30 -16.82 -14.89 27.64
CA ALA A 30 -17.84 -15.93 27.53
C ALA A 30 -19.23 -15.44 27.96
N ASN A 31 -19.32 -14.67 29.06
CA ASN A 31 -20.56 -14.03 29.50
C ASN A 31 -21.09 -13.03 28.46
N ALA A 32 -20.21 -12.23 27.86
CA ALA A 32 -20.57 -11.27 26.82
C ALA A 32 -21.14 -11.99 25.57
N LEU A 33 -20.51 -13.07 25.13
CA LEU A 33 -21.01 -13.90 24.01
C LEU A 33 -22.35 -14.56 24.35
N GLN A 34 -22.52 -15.09 25.57
CA GLN A 34 -23.80 -15.68 25.99
C GLN A 34 -24.92 -14.62 26.02
N LYS A 35 -24.60 -13.38 26.41
CA LYS A 35 -25.56 -12.28 26.38
C LYS A 35 -25.93 -11.87 24.95
N ALA A 36 -24.94 -11.82 24.05
CA ALA A 36 -25.13 -11.47 22.64
C ALA A 36 -26.01 -12.49 21.89
N MET A 37 -26.02 -13.74 22.34
CA MET A 37 -26.82 -14.85 21.78
C MET A 37 -28.10 -15.16 22.59
N LYS A 38 -28.57 -14.24 23.45
CA LYS A 38 -29.74 -14.49 24.30
C LYS A 38 -30.92 -13.63 23.88
N GLY A 39 -32.05 -14.28 23.57
CA GLY A 39 -33.32 -13.62 23.28
C GLY A 39 -33.81 -13.92 21.88
N LEU A 40 -34.67 -13.05 21.33
CA LEU A 40 -35.03 -13.11 19.92
C LEU A 40 -34.02 -12.31 19.10
N GLY A 41 -33.29 -12.99 18.22
CA GLY A 41 -32.20 -12.43 17.43
C GLY A 41 -30.84 -12.50 18.12
N THR A 42 -29.80 -12.14 17.38
CA THR A 42 -28.40 -12.21 17.77
C THR A 42 -27.79 -10.81 17.72
N ASP A 43 -26.85 -10.48 18.61
CA ASP A 43 -26.02 -9.27 18.52
C ASP A 43 -24.71 -9.61 17.79
N GLU A 44 -24.78 -9.66 16.46
CA GLU A 44 -23.64 -10.00 15.60
C GLU A 44 -22.48 -9.02 15.74
N ASP A 45 -22.78 -7.74 15.99
CA ASP A 45 -21.77 -6.68 16.15
C ASP A 45 -20.91 -6.92 17.40
N THR A 46 -21.53 -7.32 18.52
CA THR A 46 -20.79 -7.68 19.75
C THR A 46 -19.94 -8.92 19.55
N ILE A 47 -20.52 -9.98 18.94
CA ILE A 47 -19.78 -11.23 18.64
C ILE A 47 -18.57 -10.94 17.78
N MET A 48 -18.77 -10.21 16.68
CA MET A 48 -17.71 -9.82 15.76
C MET A 48 -16.61 -9.03 16.47
N LYS A 49 -16.94 -7.92 17.13
CA LYS A 49 -15.95 -7.03 17.78
C LYS A 49 -15.12 -7.76 18.83
N LEU A 50 -15.76 -8.64 19.60
CA LEU A 50 -15.07 -9.42 20.62
C LEU A 50 -14.12 -10.42 19.95
N LEU A 51 -14.64 -11.30 19.09
CA LEU A 51 -13.84 -12.41 18.55
C LEU A 51 -12.71 -11.91 17.64
N THR A 52 -12.93 -10.88 16.84
CA THR A 52 -11.87 -10.29 15.99
C THR A 52 -10.80 -9.56 16.79
N ALA A 53 -11.08 -9.15 18.03
CA ALA A 53 -10.12 -8.50 18.94
C ALA A 53 -9.40 -9.46 19.91
N ARG A 54 -9.60 -10.77 19.77
CA ARG A 54 -8.93 -11.80 20.58
C ARG A 54 -8.06 -12.68 19.70
N SER A 55 -6.84 -12.98 20.16
CA SER A 55 -5.99 -13.98 19.51
C SER A 55 -6.66 -15.36 19.54
N ASN A 56 -6.27 -16.26 18.64
CA ASN A 56 -6.84 -17.60 18.58
C ASN A 56 -6.64 -18.36 19.91
N VAL A 57 -5.48 -18.20 20.54
CA VAL A 57 -5.20 -18.76 21.88
C VAL A 57 -6.25 -18.29 22.91
N GLN A 58 -6.58 -17.00 22.90
CA GLN A 58 -7.62 -16.45 23.76
C GLN A 58 -9.01 -16.96 23.38
N ARG A 59 -9.31 -17.13 22.08
CA ARG A 59 -10.57 -17.75 21.62
C ARG A 59 -10.73 -19.18 22.10
N GLN A 60 -9.64 -19.97 22.14
CA GLN A 60 -9.66 -21.32 22.73
C GLN A 60 -9.97 -21.27 24.24
N GLN A 61 -9.40 -20.31 24.96
CA GLN A 61 -9.70 -20.10 26.39
C GLN A 61 -11.16 -19.68 26.61
N ILE A 62 -11.71 -18.81 25.76
CA ILE A 62 -13.13 -18.44 25.78
C ILE A 62 -14.01 -19.68 25.53
N LYS A 63 -13.67 -20.53 24.55
CA LYS A 63 -14.40 -21.78 24.28
C LYS A 63 -14.48 -22.68 25.52
N ALA A 64 -13.36 -22.86 26.22
CA ALA A 64 -13.31 -23.66 27.46
C ALA A 64 -14.12 -23.02 28.60
N ALA A 65 -13.98 -21.71 28.80
CA ALA A 65 -14.74 -20.96 29.80
C ALA A 65 -16.25 -21.04 29.54
N TYR A 66 -16.67 -20.85 28.29
CA TYR A 66 -18.05 -20.94 27.87
C TYR A 66 -18.68 -22.30 28.17
N LYS A 67 -17.95 -23.39 27.87
CA LYS A 67 -18.38 -24.75 28.20
C LYS A 67 -18.55 -24.96 29.71
N THR A 68 -17.66 -24.38 30.51
CA THR A 68 -17.67 -24.49 31.97
C THR A 68 -18.83 -23.71 32.59
N LEU A 69 -19.06 -22.48 32.12
CA LEU A 69 -20.08 -21.58 32.67
C LEU A 69 -21.50 -21.95 32.25
N PHE A 70 -21.69 -22.43 31.02
CA PHE A 70 -23.02 -22.62 30.44
C PHE A 70 -23.33 -24.06 30.02
N GLY A 71 -22.36 -24.99 30.09
CA GLY A 71 -22.55 -26.38 29.70
C GLY A 71 -22.68 -26.61 28.18
N LYS A 72 -22.63 -25.56 27.36
CA LYS A 72 -22.81 -25.59 25.89
C LYS A 72 -21.47 -25.51 25.16
N ASP A 73 -21.37 -26.12 23.98
CA ASP A 73 -20.24 -25.83 23.08
C ASP A 73 -20.44 -24.47 22.42
N LEU A 74 -19.42 -23.61 22.48
CA LEU A 74 -19.51 -22.25 21.96
C LEU A 74 -19.61 -22.21 20.43
N VAL A 75 -18.90 -23.10 19.73
CA VAL A 75 -18.90 -23.11 18.26
C VAL A 75 -20.25 -23.59 17.75
N ASP A 76 -20.82 -24.63 18.34
CA ASP A 76 -22.15 -25.13 17.97
C ASP A 76 -23.24 -24.07 18.24
N HIS A 77 -23.13 -23.33 19.34
CA HIS A 77 -24.08 -22.25 19.63
C HIS A 77 -23.91 -21.06 18.67
N LEU A 78 -22.68 -20.68 18.32
CA LEU A 78 -22.44 -19.66 17.29
C LEU A 78 -23.03 -20.08 15.93
N LYS A 79 -22.91 -21.36 15.56
CA LYS A 79 -23.52 -21.90 14.34
C LYS A 79 -25.05 -21.90 14.35
N SER A 80 -25.69 -22.04 15.52
CA SER A 80 -27.15 -21.96 15.60
C SER A 80 -27.68 -20.53 15.51
N GLU A 81 -26.87 -19.54 15.90
CA GLU A 81 -27.25 -18.13 15.97
C GLU A 81 -26.82 -17.29 14.75
N LEU A 82 -25.83 -17.78 14.00
CA LEU A 82 -25.26 -17.10 12.83
C LEU A 82 -25.62 -17.85 11.54
N GLY A 83 -25.48 -17.17 10.40
CA GLY A 83 -25.69 -17.79 9.10
C GLY A 83 -24.69 -17.35 8.02
N GLY A 84 -24.52 -18.22 7.02
CA GLY A 84 -23.84 -17.92 5.77
C GLY A 84 -22.35 -17.58 5.91
N LYS A 85 -21.89 -16.55 5.18
CA LYS A 85 -20.47 -16.16 5.11
C LYS A 85 -19.94 -15.62 6.45
N PHE A 86 -20.81 -14.96 7.21
CA PHE A 86 -20.44 -14.45 8.54
C PHE A 86 -20.24 -15.59 9.53
N GLU A 87 -21.13 -16.58 9.55
CA GLU A 87 -20.94 -17.83 10.32
C GLU A 87 -19.63 -18.52 9.94
N SER A 88 -19.38 -18.71 8.64
CA SER A 88 -18.18 -19.39 8.14
C SER A 88 -16.89 -18.70 8.62
N LEU A 89 -16.86 -17.36 8.58
CA LEU A 89 -15.74 -16.57 9.08
C LEU A 89 -15.56 -16.72 10.60
N ILE A 90 -16.62 -16.59 11.38
CA ILE A 90 -16.55 -16.68 12.84
C ILE A 90 -16.14 -18.08 13.29
N VAL A 91 -16.69 -19.13 12.68
CA VAL A 91 -16.30 -20.52 12.96
C VAL A 91 -14.83 -20.73 12.64
N GLY A 92 -14.35 -20.29 11.47
CA GLY A 92 -12.93 -20.39 11.11
C GLY A 92 -12.01 -19.68 12.10
N LEU A 93 -12.41 -18.51 12.61
CA LEU A 93 -11.65 -17.78 13.64
C LEU A 93 -11.59 -18.50 14.98
N MET A 94 -12.61 -19.31 15.31
CA MET A 94 -12.71 -20.07 16.54
C MET A 94 -11.97 -21.42 16.46
N THR A 95 -11.64 -21.92 15.28
CA THR A 95 -10.88 -23.15 15.09
C THR A 95 -9.39 -22.91 15.28
N ALA A 96 -8.67 -23.84 15.94
CA ALA A 96 -7.22 -23.73 16.09
C ALA A 96 -6.53 -23.76 14.71
N PRO A 97 -5.45 -22.99 14.45
CA PRO A 97 -4.94 -22.79 13.10
C PRO A 97 -4.60 -24.07 12.33
N ILE A 98 -3.89 -25.02 12.96
CA ILE A 98 -3.53 -26.31 12.36
C ILE A 98 -4.75 -27.21 12.15
N ALA A 99 -5.71 -27.20 13.08
CA ALA A 99 -6.95 -27.95 12.93
C ALA A 99 -7.80 -27.38 11.79
N TYR A 100 -7.81 -26.06 11.60
CA TYR A 100 -8.51 -25.41 10.51
C TYR A 100 -7.90 -25.78 9.15
N ASP A 101 -6.57 -25.79 9.03
CA ASP A 101 -5.90 -26.30 7.81
C ASP A 101 -6.26 -27.76 7.53
N ALA A 102 -6.30 -28.63 8.56
CA ALA A 102 -6.70 -30.03 8.40
C ALA A 102 -8.18 -30.18 7.96
N GLU A 103 -9.09 -29.37 8.51
CA GLU A 103 -10.50 -29.30 8.09
C GLU A 103 -10.65 -28.85 6.63
N LEU A 104 -9.91 -27.82 6.23
CA LEU A 104 -9.92 -27.30 4.86
C LEU A 104 -9.42 -28.35 3.85
N LEU A 105 -8.33 -29.05 4.18
CA LEU A 105 -7.83 -30.16 3.35
C LEU A 105 -8.83 -31.32 3.29
N ARG A 106 -9.49 -31.66 4.41
CA ARG A 106 -10.54 -32.69 4.41
C ARG A 106 -11.68 -32.30 3.50
N HIS A 107 -12.16 -31.06 3.57
CA HIS A 107 -13.24 -30.57 2.70
C HIS A 107 -12.82 -30.49 1.23
N ALA A 108 -11.56 -30.16 0.94
CA ALA A 108 -11.04 -30.10 -0.41
C ALA A 108 -10.97 -31.47 -1.12
N ILE A 109 -10.84 -32.56 -0.34
CA ILE A 109 -10.70 -33.93 -0.84
C ILE A 109 -12.02 -34.71 -0.73
N LYS A 110 -12.83 -34.42 0.30
CA LYS A 110 -14.04 -35.20 0.59
C LYS A 110 -15.20 -34.76 -0.28
N GLY A 111 -15.59 -35.58 -1.23
CA GLY A 111 -16.84 -35.41 -1.98
C GLY A 111 -16.70 -35.83 -3.43
N ALA A 112 -17.61 -35.34 -4.28
CA ALA A 112 -17.46 -35.47 -5.72
C ALA A 112 -16.60 -34.29 -6.23
N GLY A 113 -15.41 -34.60 -6.72
CA GLY A 113 -14.44 -33.61 -7.19
C GLY A 113 -13.50 -33.12 -6.09
N THR A 114 -12.46 -32.39 -6.52
CA THR A 114 -11.35 -31.94 -5.68
C THR A 114 -11.22 -30.43 -5.74
N ASP A 115 -11.13 -29.74 -4.60
CA ASP A 115 -10.71 -28.34 -4.59
C ASP A 115 -9.18 -28.23 -4.59
N GLU A 116 -8.62 -28.29 -5.80
CA GLU A 116 -7.19 -28.15 -6.03
C GLU A 116 -6.63 -26.81 -5.53
N LYS A 117 -7.44 -25.73 -5.49
CA LYS A 117 -6.95 -24.42 -5.04
C LYS A 117 -6.56 -24.46 -3.57
N VAL A 118 -7.37 -25.12 -2.73
CA VAL A 118 -7.11 -25.28 -1.30
C VAL A 118 -5.86 -26.13 -1.07
N LEU A 119 -5.74 -27.26 -1.79
CA LEU A 119 -4.55 -28.12 -1.72
C LEU A 119 -3.27 -27.34 -2.06
N ILE A 120 -3.31 -26.58 -3.15
CA ILE A 120 -2.18 -25.78 -3.63
C ILE A 120 -1.82 -24.68 -2.63
N GLU A 121 -2.81 -23.89 -2.20
CA GLU A 121 -2.60 -22.75 -1.31
C GLU A 121 -1.98 -23.19 0.03
N ILE A 122 -2.51 -24.25 0.64
CA ILE A 122 -2.01 -24.73 1.94
C ILE A 122 -0.62 -25.35 1.75
N LEU A 123 -0.46 -26.35 0.88
CA LEU A 123 0.80 -27.10 0.82
C LEU A 123 1.97 -26.31 0.22
N ALA A 124 1.71 -25.29 -0.61
CA ALA A 124 2.78 -24.43 -1.13
C ALA A 124 3.24 -23.36 -0.12
N SER A 125 2.37 -22.92 0.81
CA SER A 125 2.62 -21.77 1.67
C SER A 125 3.02 -22.11 3.11
N ARG A 126 2.66 -23.30 3.60
CA ARG A 126 2.96 -23.74 4.97
C ARG A 126 4.42 -24.17 5.11
N THR A 127 4.99 -23.91 6.28
CA THR A 127 6.35 -24.37 6.58
C THR A 127 6.39 -25.89 6.75
N PRO A 128 7.57 -26.53 6.62
CA PRO A 128 7.70 -27.96 6.87
C PRO A 128 7.15 -28.40 8.23
N ASP A 129 7.38 -27.61 9.29
CA ASP A 129 6.88 -27.93 10.63
C ASP A 129 5.35 -27.83 10.71
N GLN A 130 4.76 -26.80 10.09
CA GLN A 130 3.30 -26.69 9.98
C GLN A 130 2.69 -27.86 9.21
N VAL A 131 3.31 -28.29 8.10
CA VAL A 131 2.81 -29.43 7.32
C VAL A 131 2.84 -30.73 8.15
N LYS A 132 3.90 -30.97 8.93
CA LYS A 132 3.95 -32.13 9.84
C LYS A 132 2.85 -32.08 10.90
N GLU A 133 2.61 -30.91 11.49
CA GLU A 133 1.54 -30.71 12.47
C GLU A 133 0.14 -30.90 11.84
N ILE A 134 -0.06 -30.45 10.60
CA ILE A 134 -1.29 -30.67 9.83
C ILE A 134 -1.52 -32.17 9.62
N ILE A 135 -0.51 -32.92 9.17
CA ILE A 135 -0.62 -34.37 8.92
C ILE A 135 -1.00 -35.10 10.21
N ALA A 136 -0.31 -34.82 11.31
CA ALA A 136 -0.61 -35.41 12.61
C ALA A 136 -2.02 -35.06 13.09
N THR A 137 -2.42 -33.79 12.94
CA THR A 137 -3.75 -33.31 13.35
C THR A 137 -4.87 -33.93 12.49
N TYR A 138 -4.67 -34.04 11.18
CA TYR A 138 -5.60 -34.70 10.27
C TYR A 138 -5.82 -36.17 10.65
N LYS A 139 -4.74 -36.91 10.94
CA LYS A 139 -4.83 -38.30 11.41
C LYS A 139 -5.59 -38.40 12.73
N ASN A 140 -5.33 -37.51 13.67
CA ASN A 140 -6.03 -37.51 14.96
C ASN A 140 -7.53 -37.16 14.84
N MET A 141 -7.89 -36.23 13.96
CA MET A 141 -9.27 -35.76 13.80
C MET A 141 -10.15 -36.73 13.02
N TYR A 142 -9.58 -37.42 12.02
CA TYR A 142 -10.36 -38.22 11.08
C TYR A 142 -10.02 -39.70 11.09
N ASP A 143 -8.93 -40.11 11.73
CA ASP A 143 -8.34 -41.46 11.61
C ASP A 143 -7.96 -41.85 10.17
N HIS A 144 -7.77 -40.85 9.29
CA HIS A 144 -7.32 -41.03 7.91
C HIS A 144 -5.87 -40.58 7.71
N ASP A 145 -5.19 -41.15 6.72
CA ASP A 145 -3.88 -40.69 6.29
C ASP A 145 -4.02 -39.62 5.20
N LEU A 146 -3.47 -38.42 5.44
CA LEU A 146 -3.65 -37.28 4.53
C LEU A 146 -2.97 -37.53 3.16
N GLU A 147 -1.81 -38.16 3.13
CA GLU A 147 -1.11 -38.46 1.88
C GLU A 147 -1.87 -39.48 1.05
N HIS A 148 -2.39 -40.54 1.68
CA HIS A 148 -3.27 -41.51 1.05
C HIS A 148 -4.53 -40.86 0.48
N ASP A 149 -5.19 -40.00 1.26
CA ASP A 149 -6.41 -39.31 0.81
C ASP A 149 -6.09 -38.38 -0.38
N VAL A 150 -5.00 -37.60 -0.33
CA VAL A 150 -4.57 -36.74 -1.44
C VAL A 150 -4.20 -37.56 -2.69
N THR A 151 -3.49 -38.67 -2.53
CA THR A 151 -3.06 -39.50 -3.66
C THR A 151 -4.21 -40.26 -4.31
N GLY A 152 -5.25 -40.60 -3.55
CA GLY A 152 -6.48 -41.22 -4.04
C GLY A 152 -7.33 -40.27 -4.90
N ASP A 153 -7.26 -38.97 -4.64
CA ASP A 153 -8.10 -37.96 -5.29
C ASP A 153 -7.37 -37.15 -6.38
N THR A 154 -6.05 -37.33 -6.51
CA THR A 154 -5.21 -36.59 -7.48
C THR A 154 -4.41 -37.50 -8.41
N GLY A 155 -4.00 -36.96 -9.56
CA GLY A 155 -3.31 -37.71 -10.62
C GLY A 155 -2.03 -37.05 -11.14
N GLY A 156 -1.23 -37.83 -11.86
CA GLY A 156 -0.09 -37.35 -12.66
C GLY A 156 0.97 -36.57 -11.88
N HIS A 157 1.56 -35.59 -12.55
CA HIS A 157 2.60 -34.71 -12.01
C HIS A 157 2.10 -33.80 -10.88
N PHE A 158 0.81 -33.42 -10.91
CA PHE A 158 0.18 -32.66 -9.83
C PHE A 158 0.20 -33.43 -8.51
N ARG A 159 -0.23 -34.69 -8.51
CA ARG A 159 -0.12 -35.60 -7.35
C ARG A 159 1.32 -35.71 -6.86
N ARG A 160 2.27 -35.91 -7.77
CA ARG A 160 3.69 -36.06 -7.41
C ARG A 160 4.22 -34.84 -6.67
N MET A 161 3.88 -33.64 -7.13
CA MET A 161 4.27 -32.41 -6.45
C MET A 161 3.63 -32.29 -5.06
N LEU A 162 2.33 -32.59 -4.92
CA LEU A 162 1.63 -32.58 -3.63
C LEU A 162 2.27 -33.53 -2.62
N VAL A 163 2.61 -34.76 -3.03
CA VAL A 163 3.29 -35.74 -2.19
C VAL A 163 4.64 -35.20 -1.70
N ILE A 164 5.43 -34.58 -2.57
CA ILE A 164 6.73 -33.99 -2.17
C ILE A 164 6.54 -32.87 -1.14
N LEU A 165 5.51 -32.03 -1.28
CA LEU A 165 5.20 -31.01 -0.29
C LEU A 165 4.79 -31.62 1.05
N LEU A 166 3.99 -32.69 1.03
CA LEU A 166 3.56 -33.43 2.22
C LEU A 166 4.69 -34.13 2.96
N GLN A 167 5.75 -34.56 2.27
CA GLN A 167 6.93 -35.13 2.94
C GLN A 167 7.60 -34.14 3.93
N ALA A 168 7.34 -32.83 3.78
CA ALA A 168 7.85 -31.79 4.68
C ALA A 168 9.36 -31.89 4.93
N SER A 169 10.11 -32.26 3.88
CA SER A 169 11.54 -32.58 3.93
C SER A 169 12.38 -31.63 3.06
N ARG A 170 11.86 -30.43 2.75
CA ARG A 170 12.60 -29.40 2.02
C ARG A 170 13.92 -29.10 2.72
N GLN A 171 14.97 -28.97 1.91
CA GLN A 171 16.31 -28.63 2.37
C GLN A 171 16.31 -27.26 3.06
N GLN A 172 17.26 -27.05 3.97
CA GLN A 172 17.45 -25.78 4.67
C GLN A 172 18.69 -25.04 4.14
N GLY A 173 18.66 -23.71 4.24
CA GLY A 173 19.78 -22.87 3.85
C GLY A 173 20.06 -22.84 2.35
N VAL A 174 21.16 -22.19 1.97
CA VAL A 174 21.58 -22.03 0.57
C VAL A 174 22.73 -22.97 0.27
N GLN A 175 22.58 -23.82 -0.75
CA GLN A 175 23.67 -24.63 -1.30
C GLN A 175 24.37 -23.88 -2.44
N GLU A 176 25.38 -23.07 -2.12
CA GLU A 176 26.03 -22.18 -3.11
C GLU A 176 26.54 -22.93 -4.36
N GLY A 177 27.10 -24.13 -4.16
CA GLY A 177 27.69 -24.92 -5.24
C GLY A 177 26.69 -25.49 -6.27
N THR A 178 25.39 -25.48 -5.98
CA THR A 178 24.37 -26.06 -6.88
C THR A 178 23.49 -25.01 -7.56
N ILE A 179 23.64 -23.72 -7.25
CA ILE A 179 22.78 -22.66 -7.78
C ILE A 179 22.82 -22.63 -9.31
N GLU A 180 24.02 -22.58 -9.88
CA GLU A 180 24.23 -22.54 -11.32
C GLU A 180 23.80 -23.84 -12.02
N SER A 181 24.02 -25.00 -11.39
CA SER A 181 23.61 -26.28 -11.96
C SER A 181 22.10 -26.46 -11.93
N ASP A 182 21.42 -26.05 -10.85
CA ASP A 182 19.96 -26.12 -10.75
C ASP A 182 19.30 -25.14 -11.73
N ALA A 183 19.85 -23.94 -11.91
CA ALA A 183 19.38 -22.98 -12.91
C ALA A 183 19.54 -23.51 -14.35
N LYS A 184 20.70 -24.10 -14.67
CA LYS A 184 20.93 -24.75 -15.96
C LYS A 184 20.02 -25.95 -16.19
N ALA A 185 19.76 -26.75 -15.15
CA ALA A 185 18.87 -27.89 -15.23
C ALA A 185 17.42 -27.46 -15.51
N LEU A 186 16.92 -26.42 -14.84
CA LEU A 186 15.60 -25.84 -15.13
C LEU A 186 15.53 -25.28 -16.56
N PHE A 187 16.59 -24.59 -17.00
CA PHE A 187 16.63 -24.04 -18.37
C PHE A 187 16.63 -25.13 -19.44
N ALA A 188 17.41 -26.20 -19.23
CA ALA A 188 17.45 -27.35 -20.12
C ALA A 188 16.14 -28.17 -20.10
N ALA A 189 15.42 -28.16 -18.97
CA ALA A 189 14.15 -28.84 -18.77
C ALA A 189 12.95 -28.12 -19.37
N GLY A 190 13.05 -26.81 -19.66
CA GLY A 190 12.00 -26.04 -20.32
C GLY A 190 12.49 -25.51 -21.68
N GLU A 191 13.07 -24.31 -21.66
CA GLU A 191 13.38 -23.50 -22.85
C GLU A 191 14.29 -24.16 -23.92
N GLN A 192 15.07 -25.19 -23.58
CA GLN A 192 15.93 -25.89 -24.56
C GLN A 192 15.27 -27.13 -25.21
N LYS A 193 14.01 -27.43 -24.91
CA LYS A 193 13.29 -28.59 -25.45
C LYS A 193 11.91 -28.19 -25.95
N PHE A 194 11.33 -29.02 -26.81
CA PHE A 194 9.92 -28.92 -27.17
C PHE A 194 9.09 -29.65 -26.11
N GLY A 195 8.40 -28.89 -25.26
CA GLY A 195 7.71 -29.39 -24.06
C GLY A 195 8.57 -29.33 -22.79
N THR A 196 7.96 -29.56 -21.62
CA THR A 196 8.66 -29.54 -20.33
C THR A 196 9.15 -30.92 -19.92
N ASP A 197 10.28 -30.97 -19.21
CA ASP A 197 10.62 -32.06 -18.30
C ASP A 197 10.03 -31.73 -16.91
N GLU A 198 8.76 -32.08 -16.70
CA GLU A 198 8.03 -31.75 -15.46
C GLU A 198 8.69 -32.36 -14.23
N GLU A 199 9.35 -33.51 -14.38
CA GLU A 199 10.05 -34.20 -13.29
C GLU A 199 11.23 -33.40 -12.77
N GLN A 200 11.99 -32.74 -13.65
CA GLN A 200 13.10 -31.88 -13.25
C GLN A 200 12.60 -30.64 -12.48
N PHE A 201 11.52 -30.00 -12.95
CA PHE A 201 10.88 -28.88 -12.25
C PHE A 201 10.38 -29.29 -10.86
N ILE A 202 9.64 -30.40 -10.77
CA ILE A 202 9.11 -30.93 -9.52
C ILE A 202 10.23 -31.25 -8.53
N THR A 203 11.31 -31.87 -9.01
CA THR A 203 12.44 -32.26 -8.16
C THR A 203 13.15 -31.04 -7.56
N ILE A 204 13.46 -30.03 -8.37
CA ILE A 204 14.17 -28.83 -7.89
C ILE A 204 13.23 -27.98 -7.03
N LEU A 205 12.06 -27.62 -7.54
CA LEU A 205 11.12 -26.71 -6.86
C LEU A 205 10.49 -27.33 -5.61
N GLY A 206 10.38 -28.65 -5.56
CA GLY A 206 9.83 -29.39 -4.42
C GLY A 206 10.82 -29.57 -3.26
N ASN A 207 12.13 -29.68 -3.54
CA ASN A 207 13.11 -30.07 -2.52
C ASN A 207 14.04 -28.93 -2.05
N ARG A 208 14.30 -27.93 -2.87
CA ARG A 208 15.18 -26.82 -2.49
C ARG A 208 14.51 -25.88 -1.49
N SER A 209 15.33 -25.24 -0.65
CA SER A 209 14.87 -24.21 0.29
C SER A 209 14.40 -22.97 -0.47
N ALA A 210 13.48 -22.19 0.11
CA ALA A 210 13.03 -20.93 -0.49
C ALA A 210 14.20 -19.97 -0.77
N ALA A 211 15.13 -19.82 0.19
CA ALA A 211 16.30 -18.96 0.05
C ALA A 211 17.24 -19.42 -1.07
N HIS A 212 17.40 -20.72 -1.27
CA HIS A 212 18.18 -21.27 -2.37
C HIS A 212 17.47 -21.03 -3.71
N LEU A 213 16.16 -21.32 -3.79
CA LEU A 213 15.34 -21.11 -4.98
C LEU A 213 15.36 -19.65 -5.44
N GLN A 214 15.31 -18.68 -4.52
CA GLN A 214 15.44 -17.26 -4.88
C GLN A 214 16.74 -16.95 -5.65
N ARG A 215 17.85 -17.59 -5.27
CA ARG A 215 19.14 -17.42 -5.98
C ARG A 215 19.17 -18.17 -7.30
N VAL A 216 18.58 -19.37 -7.34
CA VAL A 216 18.40 -20.14 -8.58
C VAL A 216 17.56 -19.35 -9.58
N PHE A 217 16.49 -18.69 -9.17
CA PHE A 217 15.65 -17.87 -10.07
C PHE A 217 16.42 -16.66 -10.61
N ALA A 218 17.24 -16.02 -9.78
CA ALA A 218 18.11 -14.93 -10.24
C ALA A 218 19.18 -15.40 -11.24
N ALA A 219 19.75 -16.60 -11.06
CA ALA A 219 20.66 -17.21 -12.02
C ALA A 219 19.93 -17.64 -13.30
N TYR A 220 18.75 -18.24 -13.17
CA TYR A 220 17.88 -18.65 -14.28
C TYR A 220 17.56 -17.48 -15.21
N MET A 221 17.10 -16.34 -14.65
CA MET A 221 16.81 -15.12 -15.42
C MET A 221 18.00 -14.63 -16.25
N LYS A 222 19.23 -14.76 -15.73
CA LYS A 222 20.45 -14.40 -16.47
C LYS A 222 20.76 -15.36 -17.62
N LEU A 223 20.36 -16.63 -17.50
CA LEU A 223 20.59 -17.68 -18.50
C LEU A 223 19.52 -17.66 -19.59
N SER A 224 18.25 -17.56 -19.21
CA SER A 224 17.09 -17.69 -20.11
C SER A 224 16.63 -16.36 -20.70
N GLY A 225 16.84 -15.24 -19.98
CA GLY A 225 16.21 -13.96 -20.29
C GLY A 225 14.73 -13.85 -19.88
N PHE A 226 14.17 -14.89 -19.25
CA PHE A 226 12.78 -14.95 -18.79
C PHE A 226 12.70 -15.26 -17.30
N GLU A 227 11.68 -14.72 -16.64
CA GLU A 227 11.39 -15.11 -15.25
C GLU A 227 10.90 -16.57 -15.24
N ILE A 228 11.25 -17.33 -14.19
CA ILE A 228 10.89 -18.76 -14.13
C ILE A 228 9.37 -18.98 -14.19
N GLU A 229 8.58 -18.04 -13.67
CA GLU A 229 7.13 -18.03 -13.77
C GLU A 229 6.64 -18.00 -15.23
N GLU A 230 7.29 -17.20 -16.08
CA GLU A 230 6.93 -17.08 -17.50
C GLU A 230 7.20 -18.39 -18.23
N SER A 231 8.34 -19.03 -17.96
CA SER A 231 8.65 -20.35 -18.51
C SER A 231 7.65 -21.41 -18.06
N ILE A 232 7.27 -21.44 -16.77
CA ILE A 232 6.25 -22.39 -16.26
C ILE A 232 4.91 -22.18 -16.97
N GLN A 233 4.48 -20.93 -17.16
CA GLN A 233 3.22 -20.59 -17.83
C GLN A 233 3.18 -20.95 -19.32
N ARG A 234 4.33 -20.93 -20.00
CA ARG A 234 4.42 -21.32 -21.41
C ARG A 234 4.46 -22.83 -21.60
N GLU A 235 5.10 -23.52 -20.68
CA GLU A 235 5.50 -24.91 -20.86
C GLU A 235 4.55 -25.90 -20.16
N THR A 236 3.86 -25.48 -19.09
CA THR A 236 2.92 -26.33 -18.33
C THR A 236 1.49 -25.81 -18.40
N SER A 237 0.52 -26.63 -17.99
CA SER A 237 -0.89 -26.20 -17.92
C SER A 237 -1.64 -26.84 -16.75
N GLY A 238 -2.86 -26.36 -16.51
CA GLY A 238 -3.79 -26.97 -15.55
C GLY A 238 -3.30 -26.90 -14.10
N SER A 239 -3.57 -27.94 -13.32
CA SER A 239 -3.27 -28.01 -11.88
C SER A 239 -1.77 -28.06 -11.60
N LEU A 240 -0.99 -28.64 -12.51
CA LEU A 240 0.47 -28.65 -12.42
C LEU A 240 1.05 -27.23 -12.55
N GLU A 241 0.62 -26.46 -13.55
CA GLU A 241 1.05 -25.06 -13.70
C GLU A 241 0.75 -24.26 -12.43
N LYS A 242 -0.49 -24.37 -11.93
CA LYS A 242 -0.94 -23.65 -10.73
C LYS A 242 -0.08 -23.97 -9.49
N ILE A 243 0.24 -25.25 -9.26
CA ILE A 243 1.05 -25.63 -8.07
C ILE A 243 2.51 -25.20 -8.20
N LEU A 244 3.10 -25.33 -9.39
CA LEU A 244 4.48 -24.90 -9.62
C LEU A 244 4.60 -23.37 -9.44
N LEU A 245 3.66 -22.61 -10.00
CA LEU A 245 3.59 -21.15 -9.80
C LEU A 245 3.38 -20.79 -8.34
N ALA A 246 2.50 -21.48 -7.61
CA ALA A 246 2.29 -21.21 -6.19
C ALA A 246 3.57 -21.45 -5.37
N VAL A 247 4.31 -22.53 -5.65
CA VAL A 247 5.57 -22.85 -4.99
C VAL A 247 6.65 -21.82 -5.29
N VAL A 248 6.79 -21.39 -6.55
CA VAL A 248 7.73 -20.33 -6.95
C VAL A 248 7.37 -19.01 -6.24
N LYS A 249 6.10 -18.61 -6.27
CA LYS A 249 5.62 -17.37 -5.63
C LYS A 249 5.82 -17.41 -4.12
N CYS A 250 5.52 -18.53 -3.45
CA CYS A 250 5.77 -18.70 -2.03
C CYS A 250 7.27 -18.68 -1.70
N ALA A 251 8.11 -19.28 -2.55
CA ALA A 251 9.56 -19.23 -2.41
C ALA A 251 10.10 -17.79 -2.53
N ARG A 252 9.50 -16.94 -3.37
CA ARG A 252 9.84 -15.49 -3.42
C ARG A 252 9.30 -14.73 -2.21
N SER A 253 8.01 -14.85 -1.94
CA SER A 253 7.33 -14.16 -0.84
C SER A 253 5.94 -14.74 -0.62
N VAL A 254 5.76 -15.46 0.48
CA VAL A 254 4.44 -15.93 0.95
C VAL A 254 3.44 -14.77 1.11
N PRO A 255 3.80 -13.60 1.68
CA PRO A 255 2.89 -12.46 1.72
C PRO A 255 2.43 -11.96 0.34
N ALA A 256 3.32 -11.95 -0.66
CA ALA A 256 2.98 -11.52 -2.02
C ALA A 256 2.06 -12.54 -2.72
N TYR A 257 2.29 -13.83 -2.51
CA TYR A 257 1.40 -14.89 -2.98
C TYR A 257 -0.02 -14.70 -2.44
N PHE A 258 -0.18 -14.53 -1.12
CA PHE A 258 -1.52 -14.31 -0.54
C PHE A 258 -2.14 -12.97 -0.96
N ALA A 259 -1.34 -11.93 -1.19
CA ALA A 259 -1.85 -10.67 -1.74
C ALA A 259 -2.45 -10.86 -3.14
N GLU A 260 -1.80 -11.66 -3.99
CA GLU A 260 -2.32 -12.01 -5.30
C GLU A 260 -3.58 -12.88 -5.22
N CYS A 261 -3.60 -13.90 -4.36
CA CYS A 261 -4.79 -14.73 -4.12
C CYS A 261 -5.99 -13.89 -3.68
N LEU A 262 -5.80 -12.96 -2.73
CA LEU A 262 -6.85 -12.03 -2.28
C LEU A 262 -7.33 -11.10 -3.40
N TYR A 263 -6.43 -10.64 -4.27
CA TYR A 263 -6.83 -9.80 -5.39
C TYR A 263 -7.72 -10.59 -6.36
N HIS A 264 -7.29 -11.80 -6.73
CA HIS A 264 -8.05 -12.64 -7.64
C HIS A 264 -9.36 -13.15 -7.04
N SER A 265 -9.45 -13.32 -5.72
CA SER A 265 -10.70 -13.72 -5.05
C SER A 265 -11.78 -12.63 -5.11
N MET A 266 -11.40 -11.37 -5.33
CA MET A 266 -12.33 -10.23 -5.40
C MET A 266 -12.32 -9.53 -6.77
N LYS A 267 -11.62 -10.10 -7.76
CA LYS A 267 -11.48 -9.48 -9.09
C LYS A 267 -12.62 -9.92 -9.98
N GLY A 268 -13.42 -8.97 -10.46
CA GLY A 268 -14.43 -9.20 -11.48
C GLY A 268 -15.83 -9.16 -10.90
N ALA A 269 -16.76 -9.90 -11.51
CA ALA A 269 -18.13 -10.01 -11.01
C ALA A 269 -18.23 -11.15 -10.00
N GLY A 270 -18.61 -10.82 -8.76
CA GLY A 270 -18.70 -11.78 -7.65
C GLY A 270 -17.37 -11.97 -6.91
N THR A 271 -17.44 -12.71 -5.81
CA THR A 271 -16.33 -12.94 -4.88
C THR A 271 -16.15 -14.43 -4.64
N ASP A 272 -14.91 -14.91 -4.69
CA ASP A 272 -14.49 -16.21 -4.16
C ASP A 272 -14.34 -16.07 -2.63
N ASP A 273 -15.49 -16.05 -1.94
CA ASP A 273 -15.57 -15.80 -0.51
C ASP A 273 -14.88 -16.87 0.33
N GLU A 274 -14.84 -18.11 -0.14
CA GLU A 274 -14.15 -19.19 0.56
C GLU A 274 -12.65 -18.91 0.63
N THR A 275 -12.05 -18.49 -0.49
CA THR A 275 -10.65 -18.06 -0.52
C THR A 275 -10.42 -16.81 0.32
N LEU A 276 -11.30 -15.81 0.21
CA LEU A 276 -11.20 -14.59 1.01
C LEU A 276 -11.24 -14.89 2.52
N ILE A 277 -12.20 -15.68 2.98
CA ILE A 277 -12.34 -16.09 4.38
C ILE A 277 -11.13 -16.89 4.83
N ARG A 278 -10.72 -17.90 4.07
CA ARG A 278 -9.58 -18.77 4.42
C ARG A 278 -8.30 -17.98 4.62
N ILE A 279 -7.96 -17.06 3.71
CA ILE A 279 -6.76 -16.24 3.82
C ILE A 279 -6.88 -15.26 5.00
N MET A 280 -8.03 -14.60 5.15
CA MET A 280 -8.24 -13.62 6.21
C MET A 280 -8.17 -14.26 7.60
N VAL A 281 -8.67 -15.49 7.76
CA VAL A 281 -8.53 -16.27 9.00
C VAL A 281 -7.08 -16.70 9.21
N THR A 282 -6.51 -17.45 8.28
CA THR A 282 -5.22 -18.15 8.47
C THR A 282 -4.03 -17.19 8.56
N ARG A 283 -4.13 -15.99 7.99
CA ARG A 283 -3.03 -15.02 7.96
C ARG A 283 -3.18 -13.87 8.96
N SER A 284 -4.34 -13.75 9.62
CA SER A 284 -4.65 -12.66 10.57
C SER A 284 -3.64 -12.52 11.71
N GLU A 285 -3.07 -13.61 12.19
CA GLU A 285 -2.10 -13.66 13.30
C GLU A 285 -0.67 -13.98 12.83
N VAL A 286 -0.41 -13.94 11.52
CA VAL A 286 0.90 -14.33 10.93
C VAL A 286 1.57 -13.12 10.28
N ASP A 287 1.08 -12.72 9.11
CA ASP A 287 1.74 -11.77 8.22
C ASP A 287 0.76 -10.85 7.47
N MET A 288 -0.48 -10.71 7.96
CA MET A 288 -1.49 -9.86 7.33
C MET A 288 -1.01 -8.40 7.10
N LEU A 289 -0.14 -7.86 7.95
CA LEU A 289 0.45 -6.53 7.72
C LEU A 289 1.40 -6.51 6.51
N ASP A 290 2.13 -7.60 6.25
CA ASP A 290 2.98 -7.73 5.07
C ASP A 290 2.17 -8.03 3.81
N ILE A 291 1.13 -8.86 3.91
CA ILE A 291 0.18 -9.10 2.81
C ILE A 291 -0.45 -7.78 2.36
N ARG A 292 -0.88 -6.93 3.31
CA ARG A 292 -1.41 -5.59 3.01
C ARG A 292 -0.40 -4.72 2.26
N LYS A 293 0.88 -4.77 2.67
CA LYS A 293 1.97 -4.01 2.05
C LYS A 293 2.22 -4.51 0.62
N GLU A 294 2.31 -5.81 0.41
CA GLU A 294 2.49 -6.42 -0.91
C GLU A 294 1.28 -6.17 -1.82
N PHE A 295 0.07 -6.31 -1.31
CA PHE A 295 -1.17 -6.00 -2.05
C PHE A 295 -1.14 -4.57 -2.57
N ARG A 296 -0.77 -3.61 -1.71
CA ARG A 296 -0.67 -2.20 -2.09
C ARG A 296 0.50 -1.92 -3.04
N ARG A 297 1.55 -2.75 -3.01
CA ARG A 297 2.67 -2.66 -3.96
C ARG A 297 2.26 -3.18 -5.35
N MET A 298 1.45 -4.24 -5.40
CA MET A 298 1.11 -4.99 -6.60
C MET A 298 -0.12 -4.45 -7.33
N PHE A 299 -1.09 -3.87 -6.61
CA PHE A 299 -2.39 -3.47 -7.17
C PHE A 299 -2.69 -1.99 -6.94
N ALA A 300 -3.43 -1.39 -7.87
CA ALA A 300 -3.82 0.03 -7.83
C ALA A 300 -4.87 0.39 -6.75
N THR A 301 -5.21 -0.57 -5.88
CA THR A 301 -6.18 -0.41 -4.78
C THR A 301 -5.63 -1.01 -3.48
N SER A 302 -6.21 -0.65 -2.33
CA SER A 302 -5.93 -1.36 -1.08
C SER A 302 -6.80 -2.60 -0.96
N LEU A 303 -6.27 -3.62 -0.29
CA LEU A 303 -7.03 -4.76 0.23
C LEU A 303 -8.34 -4.32 0.92
N HIS A 304 -8.28 -3.33 1.82
CA HIS A 304 -9.47 -2.78 2.48
C HIS A 304 -10.51 -2.19 1.52
N ALA A 305 -10.06 -1.44 0.51
CA ALA A 305 -10.97 -0.82 -0.44
C ALA A 305 -11.64 -1.89 -1.33
N MET A 306 -10.89 -2.92 -1.70
CA MET A 306 -11.39 -4.06 -2.47
C MET A 306 -12.41 -4.86 -1.66
N ILE A 307 -12.11 -5.23 -0.40
CA ILE A 307 -13.05 -5.89 0.52
C ILE A 307 -14.32 -5.05 0.68
N LYS A 308 -14.19 -3.73 0.92
CA LYS A 308 -15.35 -2.86 1.13
C LYS A 308 -16.25 -2.75 -0.12
N GLY A 309 -15.65 -2.78 -1.29
CA GLY A 309 -16.36 -2.71 -2.58
C GLY A 309 -17.05 -4.02 -2.96
N ASP A 310 -16.48 -5.16 -2.55
CA ASP A 310 -16.92 -6.48 -3.02
C ASP A 310 -17.77 -7.26 -2.00
N THR A 311 -17.81 -6.81 -0.75
CA THR A 311 -18.56 -7.47 0.34
C THR A 311 -19.62 -6.56 0.98
N ALA A 312 -20.58 -7.14 1.70
CA ALA A 312 -21.65 -6.40 2.39
C ALA A 312 -21.98 -7.01 3.77
N GLY A 313 -22.84 -6.32 4.53
CA GLY A 313 -23.35 -6.78 5.84
C GLY A 313 -22.28 -6.98 6.91
N ASP A 314 -22.56 -7.83 7.89
CA ASP A 314 -21.66 -8.12 9.00
C ASP A 314 -20.42 -8.91 8.58
N TYR A 315 -20.55 -9.69 7.50
CA TYR A 315 -19.41 -10.30 6.82
C TYR A 315 -18.38 -9.24 6.38
N ARG A 316 -18.80 -8.18 5.70
CA ARG A 316 -17.90 -7.05 5.37
C ARG A 316 -17.32 -6.40 6.62
N LYS A 317 -18.17 -6.08 7.60
CA LYS A 317 -17.71 -5.40 8.82
C LYS A 317 -16.59 -6.20 9.47
N SER A 318 -16.75 -7.53 9.55
CA SER A 318 -15.78 -8.46 10.15
C SER A 318 -14.47 -8.48 9.39
N LEU A 319 -14.52 -8.59 8.06
CA LEU A 319 -13.33 -8.56 7.21
C LEU A 319 -12.58 -7.22 7.30
N VAL A 320 -13.31 -6.12 7.46
CA VAL A 320 -12.74 -4.78 7.65
C VAL A 320 -12.14 -4.60 9.04
N VAL A 321 -12.65 -5.26 10.09
CA VAL A 321 -12.05 -5.17 11.44
C VAL A 321 -10.62 -5.73 11.46
N PHE A 322 -10.28 -6.71 10.62
CA PHE A 322 -8.89 -7.17 10.43
C PHE A 322 -7.94 -6.10 9.85
N TYR A 323 -8.46 -4.99 9.33
CA TYR A 323 -7.69 -3.87 8.81
C TYR A 323 -7.40 -2.79 9.86
N GLU A 324 -8.35 -2.55 10.78
CA GLU A 324 -8.24 -1.55 11.83
C GLU A 324 -7.38 -2.10 12.97
N GLU A 325 -6.06 -1.96 12.85
CA GLU A 325 -5.33 -1.53 14.04
C GLU A 325 -6.13 -0.35 14.59
N HIS A 326 -6.47 -0.39 15.88
CA HIS A 326 -6.81 0.83 16.59
C HIS A 326 -5.69 1.82 16.29
N LEU A 327 -5.94 2.69 15.32
CA LEU A 327 -5.22 3.94 15.15
C LEU A 327 -5.67 4.87 16.29
N CYS A 328 -5.56 4.41 17.54
CA CYS A 328 -4.81 5.18 18.52
C CYS A 328 -3.34 5.15 18.09
N ASN A 329 -3.06 5.68 16.91
CA ASN A 329 -1.89 6.46 16.70
C ASN A 329 -2.37 7.90 16.86
N PRO A 330 -2.13 8.55 18.00
CA PRO A 330 -2.32 9.99 18.13
C PRO A 330 -1.54 10.77 17.05
N ALA A 331 -0.62 10.14 16.30
CA ALA A 331 0.15 10.79 15.25
C ALA A 331 -0.62 11.04 13.93
N MET A 332 -1.84 10.53 13.73
CA MET A 332 -2.68 10.97 12.59
C MET A 332 -3.45 12.27 12.88
N SER A 333 -3.32 12.84 14.08
CA SER A 333 -3.88 14.15 14.43
C SER A 333 -2.89 15.31 14.24
N PHE A 334 -1.61 15.08 13.95
CA PHE A 334 -0.66 16.16 13.66
C PHE A 334 0.46 15.63 12.75
N TYR A 335 0.25 15.61 11.43
CA TYR A 335 1.38 15.97 10.58
C TYR A 335 1.70 17.42 10.96
N ALA A 336 2.67 17.61 11.85
CA ALA A 336 3.20 18.94 12.08
C ALA A 336 3.57 19.50 10.71
N PHE A 337 3.14 20.72 10.42
CA PHE A 337 3.57 21.48 9.24
C PHE A 337 5.10 21.49 9.22
N ARG A 338 5.68 20.78 8.25
CA ARG A 338 7.13 20.57 8.11
C ARG A 338 7.63 21.15 6.79
N GLY A 339 7.10 22.32 6.46
CA GLY A 339 7.70 23.21 5.48
C GLY A 339 9.08 23.69 5.89
N THR A 340 9.88 24.02 4.89
CA THR A 340 11.17 24.69 4.99
C THR A 340 10.99 26.19 5.19
N VAL A 341 9.93 26.78 4.63
CA VAL A 341 9.56 28.18 4.84
C VAL A 341 8.62 28.30 6.04
N LYS A 342 8.89 29.25 6.93
CA LYS A 342 8.14 29.50 8.16
C LYS A 342 7.80 30.99 8.28
N PRO A 343 6.75 31.38 9.03
CA PRO A 343 6.48 32.78 9.32
C PRO A 343 7.69 33.46 9.96
N TYR A 344 8.08 34.61 9.43
CA TYR A 344 9.16 35.43 9.98
C TYR A 344 8.71 36.11 11.27
N GLY A 345 9.46 35.93 12.36
CA GLY A 345 9.04 36.37 13.70
C GLY A 345 8.98 37.89 13.88
N ALA A 346 9.91 38.64 13.28
CA ALA A 346 9.98 40.11 13.37
C ALA A 346 9.30 40.78 12.16
N PHE A 347 8.14 40.26 11.74
CA PHE A 347 7.49 40.68 10.51
C PHE A 347 6.81 42.04 10.60
N ASN A 348 7.10 42.90 9.61
CA ASN A 348 6.39 44.15 9.37
C ASN A 348 6.17 44.32 7.86
N ALA A 349 4.91 44.26 7.44
CA ALA A 349 4.53 44.34 6.03
C ALA A 349 4.95 45.66 5.36
N ASN A 350 4.93 46.78 6.10
CA ASN A 350 5.31 48.09 5.55
C ASN A 350 6.82 48.18 5.33
N ASP A 351 7.62 47.67 6.27
CA ASP A 351 9.08 47.68 6.15
C ASP A 351 9.53 46.80 4.97
N ASP A 352 8.93 45.61 4.85
CA ASP A 352 9.19 44.71 3.73
C ASP A 352 8.74 45.31 2.39
N ALA A 353 7.57 45.97 2.35
CA ALA A 353 7.09 46.67 1.15
C ALA A 353 8.03 47.82 0.75
N ASN A 354 8.55 48.59 1.71
CA ASN A 354 9.56 49.63 1.46
C ASN A 354 10.88 49.04 0.94
N ALA A 355 11.33 47.91 1.52
CA ALA A 355 12.54 47.22 1.06
C ALA A 355 12.40 46.72 -0.39
N LEU A 356 11.27 46.11 -0.73
CA LEU A 356 10.97 45.70 -2.11
C LEU A 356 10.89 46.90 -3.07
N GLN A 357 10.23 48.00 -2.67
CA GLN A 357 10.19 49.21 -3.48
C GLN A 357 11.60 49.78 -3.73
N LYS A 358 12.48 49.73 -2.73
CA LYS A 358 13.87 50.18 -2.87
C LYS A 358 14.67 49.27 -3.80
N ALA A 359 14.48 47.95 -3.68
CA ALA A 359 15.15 46.95 -4.53
C ALA A 359 14.76 47.07 -6.01
N MET A 360 13.55 47.56 -6.30
CA MET A 360 13.01 47.75 -7.65
C MET A 360 13.12 49.21 -8.15
N LYS A 361 13.83 50.09 -7.45
CA LYS A 361 13.92 51.52 -7.81
C LYS A 361 15.25 51.85 -8.47
N GLY A 362 15.21 52.29 -9.72
CA GLY A 362 16.37 52.86 -10.42
C GLY A 362 16.60 52.18 -11.76
N LEU A 363 17.83 52.28 -12.28
CA LEU A 363 18.26 51.50 -13.44
C LEU A 363 18.83 50.17 -12.91
N GLY A 364 18.05 49.10 -13.08
CA GLY A 364 18.37 47.76 -12.59
C GLY A 364 17.58 47.37 -11.34
N THR A 365 17.62 46.09 -11.02
CA THR A 365 16.88 45.45 -9.93
C THR A 365 17.86 44.83 -8.94
N ASP A 366 17.55 44.84 -7.64
CA ASP A 366 18.28 44.09 -6.62
C ASP A 366 17.55 42.75 -6.35
N GLU A 367 17.81 41.77 -7.22
CA GLU A 367 17.19 40.44 -7.15
C GLU A 367 17.55 39.69 -5.86
N ASP A 368 18.75 39.92 -5.31
CA ASP A 368 19.21 39.29 -4.08
C ASP A 368 18.37 39.74 -2.87
N THR A 369 18.04 41.03 -2.79
CA THR A 369 17.14 41.55 -1.74
C THR A 369 15.73 40.99 -1.90
N ILE A 370 15.18 41.02 -3.12
CA ILE A 370 13.84 40.47 -3.41
C ILE A 370 13.76 39.00 -3.00
N MET A 371 14.72 38.20 -3.45
CA MET A 371 14.80 36.77 -3.17
C MET A 371 14.91 36.48 -1.67
N LYS A 372 15.89 37.07 -0.97
CA LYS A 372 16.13 36.80 0.46
C LYS A 372 14.93 37.19 1.31
N LEU A 373 14.25 38.28 0.95
CA LEU A 373 13.06 38.73 1.66
C LEU A 373 11.90 37.76 1.41
N LEU A 374 11.53 37.51 0.16
CA LEU A 374 10.31 36.76 -0.16
C LEU A 374 10.40 35.27 0.19
N THR A 375 11.56 34.64 0.03
CA THR A 375 11.78 33.23 0.45
C THR A 375 11.82 33.04 1.96
N ALA A 376 12.04 34.11 2.73
CA ALA A 376 12.03 34.10 4.19
C ALA A 376 10.68 34.52 4.81
N ARG A 377 9.64 34.76 4.00
CA ARG A 377 8.28 35.08 4.46
C ARG A 377 7.33 33.95 4.11
N SER A 378 6.39 33.62 5.00
CA SER A 378 5.29 32.71 4.66
C SER A 378 4.37 33.34 3.62
N ASN A 379 3.57 32.54 2.91
CA ASN A 379 2.66 33.06 1.91
C ASN A 379 1.67 34.08 2.50
N VAL A 380 1.15 33.81 3.71
CA VAL A 380 0.29 34.75 4.46
C VAL A 380 0.97 36.11 4.63
N GLN A 381 2.25 36.12 5.01
CA GLN A 381 3.03 37.35 5.15
C GLN A 381 3.26 38.01 3.79
N ARG A 382 3.51 37.25 2.72
CA ARG A 382 3.62 37.79 1.35
C ARG A 382 2.30 38.44 0.88
N GLN A 383 1.14 37.90 1.24
CA GLN A 383 -0.15 38.55 0.99
C GLN A 383 -0.29 39.88 1.75
N GLN A 384 0.17 39.92 3.01
CA GLN A 384 0.18 41.16 3.80
C GLN A 384 1.14 42.21 3.19
N ILE A 385 2.31 41.79 2.70
CA ILE A 385 3.24 42.66 1.97
C ILE A 385 2.59 43.18 0.68
N LYS A 386 1.92 42.32 -0.10
CA LYS A 386 1.19 42.73 -1.32
C LYS A 386 0.16 43.81 -1.02
N ALA A 387 -0.63 43.65 0.05
CA ALA A 387 -1.61 44.65 0.48
C ALA A 387 -0.93 45.95 0.92
N ALA A 388 0.09 45.89 1.79
CA ALA A 388 0.83 47.05 2.27
C ALA A 388 1.48 47.83 1.11
N TYR A 389 2.07 47.13 0.15
CA TYR A 389 2.68 47.71 -1.03
C TYR A 389 1.68 48.50 -1.88
N LYS A 390 0.48 47.94 -2.09
CA LYS A 390 -0.61 48.64 -2.79
C LYS A 390 -1.06 49.89 -2.05
N THR A 391 -1.16 49.83 -0.71
CA THR A 391 -1.53 50.98 0.12
C THR A 391 -0.46 52.08 0.11
N LEU A 392 0.82 51.72 0.21
CA LEU A 392 1.92 52.69 0.30
C LEU A 392 2.27 53.34 -1.04
N PHE A 393 2.21 52.59 -2.14
CA PHE A 393 2.74 53.03 -3.43
C PHE A 393 1.69 53.11 -4.55
N GLY A 394 0.45 52.66 -4.29
CA GLY A 394 -0.62 52.64 -5.29
C GLY A 394 -0.44 51.63 -6.43
N LYS A 395 0.66 50.87 -6.45
CA LYS A 395 1.00 49.86 -7.46
C LYS A 395 0.65 48.45 -7.00
N ASP A 396 0.28 47.56 -7.92
CA ASP A 396 0.23 46.13 -7.59
C ASP A 396 1.67 45.58 -7.52
N LEU A 397 1.98 44.88 -6.42
CA LEU A 397 3.33 44.37 -6.20
C LEU A 397 3.70 43.27 -7.20
N VAL A 398 2.77 42.40 -7.59
CA VAL A 398 3.05 41.30 -8.52
C VAL A 398 3.32 41.86 -9.91
N ASP A 399 2.52 42.83 -10.37
CA ASP A 399 2.75 43.48 -11.66
C ASP A 399 4.10 44.21 -11.71
N HIS A 400 4.49 44.87 -10.62
CA HIS A 400 5.80 45.53 -10.55
C HIS A 400 6.95 44.51 -10.50
N LEU A 401 6.82 43.40 -9.76
CA LEU A 401 7.82 42.32 -9.79
C LEU A 401 7.96 41.73 -11.20
N LYS A 402 6.85 41.56 -11.94
CA LYS A 402 6.87 41.10 -13.33
C LYS A 402 7.54 42.09 -14.30
N SER A 403 7.50 43.40 -14.01
CA SER A 403 8.19 44.38 -14.86
C SER A 403 9.70 44.43 -14.60
N GLU A 404 10.13 44.06 -13.39
CA GLU A 404 11.54 44.16 -12.96
C GLU A 404 12.31 42.83 -13.07
N LEU A 405 11.61 41.70 -13.13
CA LEU A 405 12.19 40.35 -13.19
C LEU A 405 11.92 39.71 -14.55
N GLY A 406 12.71 38.69 -14.90
CA GLY A 406 12.51 37.91 -16.11
C GLY A 406 12.74 36.41 -15.94
N GLY A 407 12.13 35.64 -16.84
CA GLY A 407 12.37 34.21 -17.01
C GLY A 407 11.97 33.36 -15.80
N LYS A 408 12.70 32.27 -15.55
CA LYS A 408 12.36 31.28 -14.51
C LYS A 408 12.37 31.86 -13.09
N PHE A 409 13.21 32.87 -12.85
CA PHE A 409 13.28 33.55 -11.56
C PHE A 409 12.01 34.38 -11.31
N GLU A 410 11.54 35.12 -12.32
CA GLU A 410 10.23 35.79 -12.27
C GLU A 410 9.10 34.80 -11.99
N SER A 411 9.03 33.69 -12.73
CA SER A 411 7.97 32.69 -12.54
C SER A 411 7.94 32.12 -11.11
N LEU A 412 9.11 31.86 -10.53
CA LEU A 412 9.24 31.37 -9.16
C LEU A 412 8.79 32.43 -8.13
N ILE A 413 9.23 33.69 -8.29
CA ILE A 413 8.84 34.78 -7.38
C ILE A 413 7.35 35.08 -7.47
N VAL A 414 6.78 35.14 -8.68
CA VAL A 414 5.35 35.33 -8.88
C VAL A 414 4.56 34.18 -8.25
N GLY A 415 4.97 32.93 -8.46
CA GLY A 415 4.34 31.76 -7.84
C GLY A 415 4.35 31.83 -6.31
N LEU A 416 5.46 32.26 -5.71
CA LEU A 416 5.53 32.49 -4.26
C LEU A 416 4.57 33.60 -3.79
N MET A 417 4.34 34.63 -4.60
CA MET A 417 3.45 35.74 -4.26
C MET A 417 1.96 35.42 -4.45
N THR A 418 1.61 34.35 -5.16
CA THR A 418 0.21 33.93 -5.37
C THR A 418 -0.28 33.09 -4.19
N ALA A 419 -1.52 33.33 -3.72
CA ALA A 419 -2.11 32.51 -2.66
C ALA A 419 -2.22 31.04 -3.13
N PRO A 420 -1.98 30.03 -2.26
CA PRO A 420 -1.84 28.64 -2.71
C PRO A 420 -3.02 28.11 -3.55
N ILE A 421 -4.25 28.39 -3.10
CA ILE A 421 -5.48 27.98 -3.80
C ILE A 421 -5.63 28.70 -5.16
N ALA A 422 -5.27 29.99 -5.23
CA ALA A 422 -5.30 30.75 -6.47
C ALA A 422 -4.21 30.26 -7.45
N TYR A 423 -3.04 29.90 -6.92
CA TYR A 423 -1.95 29.35 -7.73
C TYR A 423 -2.33 27.98 -8.33
N ASP A 424 -2.97 27.11 -7.55
CA ASP A 424 -3.50 25.85 -8.06
C ASP A 424 -4.57 26.07 -9.15
N ALA A 425 -5.46 27.05 -8.97
CA ALA A 425 -6.44 27.42 -10.00
C ALA A 425 -5.78 27.94 -11.29
N GLU A 426 -4.71 28.74 -11.19
CA GLU A 426 -3.92 29.21 -12.33
C GLU A 426 -3.25 28.06 -13.07
N LEU A 427 -2.64 27.12 -12.34
CA LEU A 427 -1.99 25.95 -12.93
C LEU A 427 -2.98 25.03 -13.64
N LEU A 428 -4.14 24.78 -13.03
CA LEU A 428 -5.21 24.02 -13.69
C LEU A 428 -5.71 24.74 -14.94
N ARG A 429 -5.84 26.07 -14.91
CA ARG A 429 -6.23 26.84 -16.09
C ARG A 429 -5.20 26.68 -17.21
N HIS A 430 -3.92 26.79 -16.90
CA HIS A 430 -2.86 26.63 -17.88
C HIS A 430 -2.79 25.20 -18.44
N ALA A 431 -3.00 24.19 -17.59
CA ALA A 431 -3.01 22.79 -18.01
C ALA A 431 -4.12 22.44 -19.01
N ILE A 432 -5.21 23.21 -19.01
CA ILE A 432 -6.41 22.99 -19.85
C ILE A 432 -6.45 23.97 -21.04
N LYS A 433 -5.75 25.10 -20.95
CA LYS A 433 -5.85 26.18 -21.94
C LYS A 433 -4.82 25.97 -23.05
N GLY A 434 -5.30 25.60 -24.25
CA GLY A 434 -4.47 25.60 -25.46
C GLY A 434 -4.75 24.40 -26.34
N ALA A 435 -3.76 24.02 -27.14
CA ALA A 435 -3.80 22.77 -27.88
C ALA A 435 -3.16 21.67 -27.03
N GLY A 436 -3.93 20.63 -26.71
CA GLY A 436 -3.52 19.56 -25.81
C GLY A 436 -3.76 19.90 -24.33
N THR A 437 -3.52 18.91 -23.46
CA THR A 437 -3.75 19.00 -22.03
C THR A 437 -2.47 18.63 -21.29
N ASP A 438 -2.13 19.33 -20.22
CA ASP A 438 -1.10 18.87 -19.29
C ASP A 438 -1.73 17.94 -18.24
N GLU A 439 -1.80 16.65 -18.57
CA GLU A 439 -2.39 15.66 -17.66
C GLU A 439 -1.62 15.52 -16.35
N LYS A 440 -0.31 15.81 -16.34
CA LYS A 440 0.51 15.68 -15.13
C LYS A 440 0.10 16.72 -14.10
N VAL A 441 -0.12 17.97 -14.52
CA VAL A 441 -0.58 19.04 -13.62
C VAL A 441 -1.98 18.73 -13.08
N LEU A 442 -2.89 18.26 -13.93
CA LEU A 442 -4.25 17.89 -13.52
C LEU A 442 -4.23 16.78 -12.47
N ILE A 443 -3.45 15.71 -12.71
CA ILE A 443 -3.31 14.61 -11.77
C ILE A 443 -2.65 15.12 -10.49
N GLU A 444 -1.52 15.82 -10.59
CA GLU A 444 -0.75 16.27 -9.43
C GLU A 444 -1.62 17.10 -8.49
N ILE A 445 -2.37 18.08 -9.01
CA ILE A 445 -3.22 18.95 -8.19
C ILE A 445 -4.42 18.17 -7.65
N LEU A 446 -5.22 17.57 -8.53
CA LEU A 446 -6.49 16.96 -8.09
C LEU A 446 -6.29 15.69 -7.23
N ALA A 447 -5.14 15.04 -7.33
CA ALA A 447 -4.81 13.86 -6.53
C ALA A 447 -4.12 14.14 -5.19
N SER A 448 -3.50 15.33 -5.01
CA SER A 448 -2.69 15.63 -3.81
C SER A 448 -3.29 16.67 -2.87
N ARG A 449 -4.29 17.44 -3.33
CA ARG A 449 -4.99 18.43 -2.49
C ARG A 449 -6.04 17.72 -1.64
N THR A 450 -6.26 18.25 -0.43
CA THR A 450 -7.32 17.74 0.45
C THR A 450 -8.69 18.02 -0.15
N PRO A 451 -9.75 17.29 0.26
CA PRO A 451 -11.10 17.56 -0.23
C PRO A 451 -11.51 19.03 -0.06
N ASP A 452 -11.18 19.66 1.07
CA ASP A 452 -11.54 21.06 1.31
C ASP A 452 -10.71 22.03 0.46
N GLN A 453 -9.42 21.74 0.25
CA GLN A 453 -8.61 22.50 -0.72
C GLN A 453 -9.16 22.40 -2.14
N VAL A 454 -9.60 21.22 -2.58
CA VAL A 454 -10.21 21.05 -3.91
C VAL A 454 -11.50 21.88 -4.03
N LYS A 455 -12.35 21.92 -3.00
CA LYS A 455 -13.54 22.79 -3.01
C LYS A 455 -13.16 24.26 -3.11
N GLU A 456 -12.16 24.69 -2.36
CA GLU A 456 -11.67 26.07 -2.41
C GLU A 456 -11.10 26.39 -3.80
N ILE A 457 -10.35 25.47 -4.42
CA ILE A 457 -9.82 25.62 -5.79
C ILE A 457 -10.96 25.79 -6.79
N ILE A 458 -12.01 24.96 -6.72
CA ILE A 458 -13.17 25.06 -7.62
C ILE A 458 -13.84 26.44 -7.48
N ALA A 459 -14.07 26.90 -6.24
CA ALA A 459 -14.67 28.20 -5.99
C ALA A 459 -13.78 29.36 -6.48
N THR A 460 -12.47 29.29 -6.21
CA THR A 460 -11.50 30.30 -6.64
C THR A 460 -11.36 30.32 -8.18
N TYR A 461 -11.32 29.17 -8.84
CA TYR A 461 -11.28 29.06 -10.30
C TYR A 461 -12.50 29.74 -10.94
N LYS A 462 -13.71 29.48 -10.39
CA LYS A 462 -14.94 30.14 -10.85
C LYS A 462 -14.87 31.66 -10.68
N ASN A 463 -14.37 32.14 -9.54
CA ASN A 463 -14.25 33.57 -9.30
C ASN A 463 -13.20 34.25 -10.20
N MET A 464 -12.09 33.57 -10.50
CA MET A 464 -11.00 34.13 -11.29
C MET A 464 -11.28 34.17 -12.79
N TYR A 465 -11.97 33.14 -13.30
CA TYR A 465 -12.14 32.95 -14.74
C TYR A 465 -13.59 33.04 -15.21
N ASP A 466 -14.57 33.06 -14.31
CA ASP A 466 -15.99 32.89 -14.62
C ASP A 466 -16.31 31.56 -15.34
N HIS A 467 -15.43 30.58 -15.22
CA HIS A 467 -15.58 29.24 -15.80
C HIS A 467 -15.83 28.18 -14.72
N ASP A 468 -16.54 27.11 -15.07
CA ASP A 468 -16.68 25.94 -14.20
C ASP A 468 -15.53 24.97 -14.45
N LEU A 469 -14.76 24.66 -13.40
CA LEU A 469 -13.55 23.83 -13.52
C LEU A 469 -13.88 22.40 -13.96
N GLU A 470 -15.00 21.82 -13.48
CA GLU A 470 -15.42 20.47 -13.88
C GLU A 470 -15.80 20.44 -15.36
N HIS A 471 -16.52 21.46 -15.83
CA HIS A 471 -16.85 21.63 -17.24
C HIS A 471 -15.59 21.80 -18.11
N ASP A 472 -14.67 22.68 -17.71
CA ASP A 472 -13.43 22.92 -18.45
C ASP A 472 -12.58 21.63 -18.54
N VAL A 473 -12.39 20.90 -17.44
CA VAL A 473 -11.69 19.60 -17.45
C VAL A 473 -12.42 18.57 -18.30
N THR A 474 -13.75 18.53 -18.26
CA THR A 474 -14.57 17.58 -19.04
C THR A 474 -14.47 17.85 -20.53
N GLY A 475 -14.36 19.13 -20.92
CA GLY A 475 -14.24 19.57 -22.31
C GLY A 475 -12.88 19.23 -22.92
N ASP A 476 -11.82 19.30 -22.11
CA ASP A 476 -10.44 19.13 -22.60
C ASP A 476 -9.93 17.69 -22.49
N THR A 477 -10.60 16.84 -21.70
CA THR A 477 -10.19 15.44 -21.49
C THR A 477 -11.19 14.42 -22.02
N GLY A 478 -10.73 13.19 -22.26
CA GLY A 478 -11.54 12.10 -22.81
C GLY A 478 -11.49 10.80 -22.01
N GLY A 479 -12.39 9.87 -22.33
CA GLY A 479 -12.33 8.48 -21.90
C GLY A 479 -12.29 8.25 -20.38
N HIS A 480 -11.49 7.27 -19.95
CA HIS A 480 -11.31 6.93 -18.55
C HIS A 480 -10.58 8.02 -17.76
N PHE A 481 -9.68 8.76 -18.41
CA PHE A 481 -8.93 9.84 -17.78
C PHE A 481 -9.85 10.97 -17.31
N ARG A 482 -10.76 11.42 -18.18
CA ARG A 482 -11.82 12.38 -17.80
C ARG A 482 -12.64 11.91 -16.61
N ARG A 483 -13.11 10.65 -16.65
CA ARG A 483 -13.92 10.09 -15.56
C ARG A 483 -13.17 10.12 -14.22
N MET A 484 -11.87 9.84 -14.24
CA MET A 484 -11.03 9.90 -13.05
C MET A 484 -10.92 11.34 -12.51
N LEU A 485 -10.65 12.33 -13.36
CA LEU A 485 -10.51 13.72 -12.91
C LEU A 485 -11.83 14.30 -12.38
N VAL A 486 -12.96 14.00 -13.03
CA VAL A 486 -14.29 14.40 -12.55
C VAL A 486 -14.58 13.81 -11.17
N ILE A 487 -14.19 12.55 -10.93
CA ILE A 487 -14.33 11.93 -9.59
C ILE A 487 -13.54 12.69 -8.53
N LEU A 488 -12.33 13.17 -8.86
CA LEU A 488 -11.50 13.94 -7.93
C LEU A 488 -12.10 15.33 -7.66
N LEU A 489 -12.66 15.98 -8.68
CA LEU A 489 -13.34 17.28 -8.58
C LEU A 489 -14.66 17.21 -7.80
N GLN A 490 -15.39 16.09 -7.87
CA GLN A 490 -16.66 15.92 -7.15
C GLN A 490 -16.48 15.70 -5.64
N VAL A 491 -15.23 15.76 -5.13
CA VAL A 491 -14.88 15.75 -3.70
C VAL A 491 -15.55 14.62 -2.93
N ARG A 492 -15.66 13.43 -3.54
CA ARG A 492 -16.18 12.25 -2.84
C ARG A 492 -15.11 11.82 -1.82
N PRO A 493 -15.34 11.96 -0.49
CA PRO A 493 -14.30 11.80 0.53
C PRO A 493 -13.67 10.40 0.56
N HIS A 494 -14.30 9.43 -0.11
CA HIS A 494 -13.94 8.02 -0.10
C HIS A 494 -13.05 7.61 -1.27
N LEU A 495 -12.86 8.47 -2.28
CA LEU A 495 -12.05 8.20 -3.47
C LEU A 495 -10.77 9.03 -3.58
N ILE A 496 -10.53 9.97 -2.65
CA ILE A 496 -9.33 10.81 -2.71
C ILE A 496 -8.09 9.94 -2.53
N ILE A 497 -7.23 10.10 -3.51
CA ILE A 497 -6.11 9.26 -3.88
C ILE A 497 -5.20 8.99 -2.68
N LYS A 498 -5.29 7.76 -2.14
CA LYS A 498 -4.20 7.13 -1.39
C LYS A 498 -3.11 6.58 -2.34
N CYS A 499 -3.17 6.84 -3.65
CA CYS A 499 -2.28 6.20 -4.64
C CYS A 499 -0.83 6.69 -4.63
N ALA A 500 -0.48 7.71 -3.83
CA ALA A 500 0.91 7.91 -3.46
C ALA A 500 1.23 7.01 -2.26
N ARG A 501 2.17 6.07 -2.43
CA ARG A 501 2.78 5.26 -1.35
C ARG A 501 3.17 6.13 -0.13
N SER A 502 3.48 7.39 -0.39
CA SER A 502 3.63 8.54 0.51
C SER A 502 3.53 9.81 -0.36
N VAL A 503 2.73 10.82 0.02
CA VAL A 503 2.64 12.09 -0.73
C VAL A 503 4.03 12.76 -0.85
N PRO A 504 4.83 12.84 0.23
CA PRO A 504 6.22 13.27 0.13
C PRO A 504 7.07 12.46 -0.86
N ALA A 505 6.91 11.14 -0.91
CA ALA A 505 7.69 10.28 -1.80
C ALA A 505 7.31 10.48 -3.28
N TYR A 506 6.04 10.74 -3.57
CA TYR A 506 5.59 11.09 -4.92
C TYR A 506 6.22 12.40 -5.40
N PHE A 507 6.16 13.46 -4.59
CA PHE A 507 6.81 14.73 -4.95
C PHE A 507 8.33 14.59 -5.05
N ALA A 508 8.95 13.74 -4.23
CA ALA A 508 10.37 13.43 -4.37
C ALA A 508 10.71 12.79 -5.72
N GLU A 509 9.89 11.84 -6.19
CA GLU A 509 10.03 11.21 -7.50
C GLU A 509 9.84 12.21 -8.64
N CYS A 510 8.80 13.05 -8.57
CA CYS A 510 8.56 14.11 -9.56
C CYS A 510 9.73 15.10 -9.64
N LEU A 511 10.25 15.56 -8.50
CA LEU A 511 11.44 16.44 -8.44
C LEU A 511 12.68 15.77 -9.02
N TYR A 512 12.87 14.47 -8.77
CA TYR A 512 14.01 13.75 -9.33
C TYR A 512 13.90 13.68 -10.85
N HIS A 513 12.74 13.31 -11.37
CA HIS A 513 12.49 13.22 -12.79
C HIS A 513 12.53 14.58 -13.49
N SER A 514 12.16 15.67 -12.82
CA SER A 514 12.21 17.01 -13.40
C SER A 514 13.65 17.51 -13.62
N MET A 515 14.62 16.98 -12.88
CA MET A 515 16.05 17.33 -13.00
C MET A 515 16.89 16.18 -13.56
N LYS A 516 16.26 15.07 -13.99
CA LYS A 516 16.99 13.89 -14.51
C LYS A 516 17.08 13.96 -16.03
N GLY A 517 18.32 13.96 -16.53
CA GLY A 517 18.60 13.78 -17.96
C GLY A 517 19.16 15.05 -18.59
N ALA A 518 18.91 15.24 -19.88
CA ALA A 518 19.33 16.44 -20.58
C ALA A 518 18.27 17.55 -20.41
N GLY A 519 18.63 18.63 -19.74
CA GLY A 519 17.72 19.74 -19.44
C GLY A 519 16.90 19.52 -18.17
N THR A 520 16.06 20.51 -17.86
CA THR A 520 15.25 20.56 -16.64
C THR A 520 13.79 20.84 -17.02
N ASP A 521 12.86 20.09 -16.43
CA ASP A 521 11.44 20.42 -16.41
C ASP A 521 11.21 21.46 -15.30
N ASP A 522 11.46 22.72 -15.65
CA ASP A 522 11.38 23.85 -14.71
C ASP A 522 9.96 24.12 -14.23
N GLU A 523 8.93 23.81 -15.04
CA GLU A 523 7.54 24.00 -14.64
C GLU A 523 7.19 23.08 -13.47
N THR A 524 7.57 21.79 -13.57
CA THR A 524 7.40 20.83 -12.47
C THR A 524 8.25 21.20 -11.25
N LEU A 525 9.52 21.57 -11.47
CA LEU A 525 10.42 21.96 -10.39
C LEU A 525 9.88 23.18 -9.61
N ILE A 526 9.51 24.26 -10.32
CA ILE A 526 8.96 25.48 -9.72
C ILE A 526 7.66 25.17 -8.99
N ARG A 527 6.72 24.46 -9.64
CA ARG A 527 5.40 24.14 -9.08
C ARG A 527 5.53 23.41 -7.75
N ILE A 528 6.33 22.36 -7.68
CA ILE A 528 6.50 21.57 -6.45
C ILE A 528 7.22 22.39 -5.38
N MET A 529 8.28 23.13 -5.75
CA MET A 529 9.02 23.94 -4.80
C MET A 529 8.17 25.06 -4.19
N VAL A 530 7.31 25.71 -4.98
CA VAL A 530 6.35 26.71 -4.49
C VAL A 530 5.29 26.06 -3.59
N THR A 531 4.57 25.06 -4.10
CA THR A 531 3.37 24.51 -3.45
C THR A 531 3.69 23.69 -2.20
N ARG A 532 4.90 23.13 -2.09
CA ARG A 532 5.28 22.26 -0.97
C ARG A 532 6.24 22.90 0.03
N SER A 533 6.86 24.04 -0.29
CA SER A 533 7.84 24.74 0.59
C SER A 533 7.32 25.02 2.00
N GLU A 534 6.02 25.30 2.12
CA GLU A 534 5.35 25.54 3.39
C GLU A 534 4.70 24.27 3.95
N VAL A 535 4.36 23.27 3.14
CA VAL A 535 3.57 22.12 3.59
C VAL A 535 4.41 21.01 4.23
N ASP A 536 5.27 20.36 3.43
CA ASP A 536 5.97 19.12 3.80
C ASP A 536 7.33 18.96 3.10
N MET A 537 7.94 20.05 2.65
CA MET A 537 9.24 20.03 1.97
C MET A 537 10.34 19.30 2.74
N LEU A 538 10.36 19.35 4.08
CA LEU A 538 11.33 18.58 4.87
C LEU A 538 11.12 17.08 4.77
N ASP A 539 9.86 16.63 4.66
CA ASP A 539 9.55 15.22 4.49
C ASP A 539 9.81 14.77 3.05
N ILE A 540 9.56 15.63 2.06
CA ILE A 540 9.92 15.39 0.65
C ILE A 540 11.43 15.21 0.51
N ARG A 541 12.22 16.10 1.10
CA ARG A 541 13.70 16.02 1.13
C ARG A 541 14.19 14.69 1.71
N LYS A 542 13.60 14.28 2.84
CA LYS A 542 13.93 13.00 3.50
C LYS A 542 13.65 11.81 2.58
N GLU A 543 12.49 11.77 1.92
CA GLU A 543 12.15 10.72 0.96
C GLU A 543 13.06 10.77 -0.28
N PHE A 544 13.37 11.96 -0.79
CA PHE A 544 14.29 12.16 -1.91
C PHE A 544 15.65 11.54 -1.64
N ARG A 545 16.25 11.85 -0.48
CA ARG A 545 17.53 11.28 -0.05
C ARG A 545 17.46 9.77 0.10
N ARG A 546 16.37 9.25 0.67
CA ARG A 546 16.15 7.81 0.84
C ARG A 546 16.05 7.10 -0.52
N MET A 547 15.43 7.72 -1.51
CA MET A 547 15.15 7.11 -2.82
C MET A 547 16.33 7.20 -3.78
N PHE A 548 17.08 8.31 -3.78
CA PHE A 548 18.05 8.61 -4.84
C PHE A 548 19.49 8.73 -4.33
N ALA A 549 19.74 8.49 -3.05
CA ALA A 549 21.06 8.54 -2.42
C ALA A 549 21.82 9.88 -2.63
N THR A 550 21.11 10.96 -2.94
CA THR A 550 21.60 12.34 -3.02
C THR A 550 20.58 13.28 -2.37
N SER A 551 20.99 14.45 -1.91
CA SER A 551 20.05 15.43 -1.35
C SER A 551 19.36 16.21 -2.46
N LEU A 552 18.12 16.65 -2.21
CA LEU A 552 17.40 17.53 -3.13
C LEU A 552 18.19 18.82 -3.37
N HIS A 553 18.80 19.38 -2.32
CA HIS A 553 19.65 20.56 -2.38
C HIS A 553 20.85 20.37 -3.34
N ALA A 554 21.54 19.24 -3.27
CA ALA A 554 22.67 18.94 -4.15
C ALA A 554 22.22 18.81 -5.61
N MET A 555 21.08 18.16 -5.85
CA MET A 555 20.53 17.98 -7.20
C MET A 555 20.13 19.33 -7.82
N ILE A 556 19.40 20.17 -7.09
CA ILE A 556 19.05 21.54 -7.54
C ILE A 556 20.32 22.35 -7.86
N LYS A 557 21.34 22.27 -6.99
CA LYS A 557 22.58 23.02 -7.17
C LYS A 557 23.33 22.63 -8.44
N GLY A 558 23.28 21.34 -8.81
CA GLY A 558 23.90 20.80 -10.00
C GLY A 558 23.14 21.09 -11.29
N ASP A 559 21.81 21.13 -11.23
CA ASP A 559 20.94 21.21 -12.41
C ASP A 559 20.52 22.63 -12.80
N THR A 560 20.58 23.58 -11.86
CA THR A 560 20.12 24.96 -12.06
C THR A 560 21.24 26.00 -11.92
N SER A 561 21.01 27.24 -12.37
CA SER A 561 22.00 28.33 -12.30
C SER A 561 21.37 29.70 -11.96
N GLY A 562 22.20 30.70 -11.72
CA GLY A 562 21.78 32.10 -11.49
C GLY A 562 20.89 32.30 -10.25
N ASP A 563 20.08 33.35 -10.27
CA ASP A 563 19.17 33.69 -9.15
C ASP A 563 18.02 32.70 -9.01
N TYR A 564 17.64 32.05 -10.11
CA TYR A 564 16.72 30.92 -10.10
C TYR A 564 17.22 29.80 -9.17
N ARG A 565 18.48 29.35 -9.33
CA ARG A 565 19.10 28.38 -8.41
C ARG A 565 19.11 28.88 -6.97
N LYS A 566 19.59 30.11 -6.73
CA LYS A 566 19.72 30.65 -5.38
C LYS A 566 18.36 30.62 -4.66
N CYS A 567 17.30 30.99 -5.36
CA CYS A 567 15.94 31.02 -4.81
C CYS A 567 15.44 29.61 -4.49
N LEU A 568 15.62 28.64 -5.40
CA LEU A 568 15.27 27.23 -5.16
C LEU A 568 16.01 26.64 -3.96
N LEU A 569 17.30 26.95 -3.78
CA LEU A 569 18.08 26.46 -2.63
C LEU A 569 17.61 27.07 -1.31
N LEU A 570 17.19 28.33 -1.29
CA LEU A 570 16.56 28.96 -0.12
C LEU A 570 15.23 28.29 0.23
N LEU A 571 14.38 28.04 -0.77
CA LEU A 571 13.12 27.30 -0.58
C LEU A 571 13.37 25.84 -0.15
N CYS A 572 14.46 25.22 -0.61
CA CYS A 572 14.86 23.88 -0.19
C CYS A 572 15.27 23.86 1.29
N GLY A 573 15.78 24.97 1.85
CA GLY A 573 16.09 25.08 3.28
C GLY A 573 17.37 24.34 3.71
N GLY A 574 18.42 24.37 2.88
CA GLY A 574 19.75 23.82 3.17
C GLY A 574 19.96 22.34 2.81
N GLU A 575 21.17 21.83 3.04
CA GLU A 575 21.49 20.39 2.87
C GLU A 575 20.88 19.55 3.99
N ASP A 576 20.50 18.32 3.64
CA ASP A 576 19.91 17.33 4.55
C ASP A 576 20.91 16.70 5.52
#